data_AF-A0A1E4SIB8-F1
#
_entry.id   AF-A0A1E4SIB8-F1
#
_cell.length_a   1.000
_cell.length_b   1.000
_cell.length_c   1.000
_cell.angle_alpha   90.00
_cell.angle_beta   90.00
_cell.angle_gamma   90.00
#
_symmetry.space_group_name_H-M   'P 1'
#
loop_
_entity.id
_entity.type
_entity.pdbx_description
1 polymer ?
#
loop_
_entity_poly.entity_id
_entity_poly.type
_entity_poly.pdbx_seq_one_letter_code
_entity_poly.pdbx_strand_id
1 'polypeptide(L)'
;MYHTSNPEPDTAIDRTVPEFPVAQLSDEDKYFNSYKPPSYLPRIEDEVRSFIEFHATTSGKPIALVTSGGTTVPLENNTVRFIDNFSAGTRGATSAENFLENGYAVIFLHREFSLLPYSRHYSHTTNCFLDYMTEANDKIEIKPNYAEKMLKVLRKYKDAKESRSLLLIPFTTVNQYLFTLKSVSELLHRVESKALFYLAAAVSDFFLPQSRTPQHKIQSQDGGGKLVVDLEQVPKFLSRLVENWAPSAMIISFKLETDDSILIKKAKTALQRYQHQLVIGNLLQTRKKEVVFVNSKGEEKWIRLTPEQVEENLEIESLIIPEVVQVHNQWINRK
;
A
#
# COMPACT_ATOMS: atom_id res chain seq x y z
N MET A 1 7.60 17.17 -6.31
CA MET A 1 7.59 15.70 -6.27
C MET A 1 8.14 15.31 -4.90
N TYR A 2 7.46 14.44 -4.18
CA TYR A 2 7.88 13.97 -2.86
C TYR A 2 9.04 12.99 -3.01
N HIS A 3 10.06 13.13 -2.18
CA HIS A 3 11.13 12.14 -2.06
C HIS A 3 11.20 11.66 -0.62
N THR A 4 11.00 10.36 -0.44
CA THR A 4 10.93 9.64 0.84
C THR A 4 12.12 8.71 1.05
N SER A 5 12.90 8.46 -0.02
CA SER A 5 14.06 7.58 -0.04
C SER A 5 15.28 8.13 0.69
N ASN A 6 15.35 9.46 0.92
CA ASN A 6 16.46 10.10 1.62
C ASN A 6 16.12 10.28 3.12
N PRO A 7 16.88 9.71 4.06
CA PRO A 7 16.67 9.96 5.49
C PRO A 7 16.99 11.42 5.83
N GLU A 8 16.22 12.03 6.76
CA GLU A 8 16.47 13.38 7.26
C GLU A 8 17.64 13.38 8.26
N PRO A 9 18.82 13.94 7.91
CA PRO A 9 20.01 13.86 8.76
C PRO A 9 19.84 14.54 10.12
N ASP A 10 19.01 15.59 10.17
CA ASP A 10 18.85 16.48 11.34
C ASP A 10 17.96 15.89 12.45
N THR A 11 17.27 14.77 12.19
CA THR A 11 16.35 14.12 13.16
C THR A 11 16.97 12.91 13.85
N ALA A 12 18.26 12.68 13.61
CA ALA A 12 18.91 11.40 13.85
C ALA A 12 19.26 11.10 15.33
N ILE A 13 18.96 11.99 16.27
CA ILE A 13 19.28 11.75 17.69
C ILE A 13 18.21 12.39 18.59
N ASP A 14 17.50 11.57 19.35
CA ASP A 14 17.07 11.92 20.70
C ASP A 14 17.48 10.80 21.67
N ARG A 15 18.56 11.04 22.42
CA ARG A 15 19.09 10.12 23.44
C ARG A 15 18.43 10.32 24.81
N THR A 16 17.44 11.20 24.90
CA THR A 16 16.71 11.47 26.16
C THR A 16 15.49 10.58 26.34
N VAL A 17 15.15 9.76 25.34
CA VAL A 17 14.04 8.79 25.42
C VAL A 17 14.45 7.62 26.34
N PRO A 18 13.81 7.45 27.51
CA PRO A 18 14.14 6.37 28.44
C PRO A 18 13.82 4.98 27.85
N GLU A 19 14.54 3.95 28.29
CA GLU A 19 14.11 2.57 28.11
C GLU A 19 12.85 2.33 28.97
N PHE A 20 11.76 1.97 28.30
CA PHE A 20 10.50 1.68 28.98
C PHE A 20 10.33 0.18 29.24
N PRO A 21 9.79 -0.22 30.41
CA PRO A 21 9.49 -1.61 30.71
C PRO A 21 8.45 -2.20 29.75
N VAL A 22 8.41 -3.55 29.71
CA VAL A 22 7.41 -4.32 28.95
C VAL A 22 6.00 -3.82 29.28
N ALA A 23 5.25 -3.56 28.23
CA ALA A 23 4.27 -2.50 28.14
C ALA A 23 2.91 -2.77 28.81
N GLN A 24 2.35 -1.71 29.44
CA GLN A 24 0.91 -1.47 29.60
C GLN A 24 0.60 0.03 29.38
N LEU A 25 -0.59 0.36 28.83
CA LEU A 25 -0.95 1.42 27.84
C LEU A 25 -0.67 0.98 26.40
N SER A 26 -1.72 0.99 25.55
CA SER A 26 -1.75 0.32 24.23
C SER A 26 -0.53 0.66 23.38
N ASP A 27 0.24 -0.38 23.04
CA ASP A 27 1.57 -0.34 22.45
C ASP A 27 1.67 0.53 21.18
N GLU A 28 0.55 0.77 20.50
CA GLU A 28 0.46 1.59 19.29
C GLU A 28 0.60 3.10 19.56
N ASP A 29 0.03 3.64 20.64
CA ASP A 29 0.17 5.07 20.97
C ASP A 29 1.59 5.37 21.44
N LYS A 30 2.20 4.41 22.14
CA LYS A 30 3.62 4.47 22.49
C LYS A 30 4.51 4.56 21.26
N TYR A 31 4.20 3.80 20.20
CA TYR A 31 4.92 3.90 18.95
C TYR A 31 4.87 5.34 18.39
N PHE A 32 3.68 5.93 18.20
CA PHE A 32 3.60 7.28 17.61
C PHE A 32 4.16 8.37 18.53
N ASN A 33 4.17 8.17 19.85
CA ASN A 33 4.79 9.11 20.79
C ASN A 33 6.32 8.98 20.87
N SER A 34 6.86 7.79 20.57
CA SER A 34 8.30 7.52 20.65
C SER A 34 9.04 7.82 19.33
N TYR A 35 8.30 8.09 18.26
CA TYR A 35 8.85 8.32 16.92
C TYR A 35 8.46 9.69 16.41
N LYS A 36 9.38 10.36 15.72
CA LYS A 36 9.08 11.61 15.04
C LYS A 36 8.27 11.35 13.76
N PRO A 37 7.17 12.09 13.52
CA PRO A 37 6.48 12.05 12.23
C PRO A 37 7.39 12.55 11.10
N PRO A 38 7.22 12.06 9.85
CA PRO A 38 7.91 12.62 8.70
C PRO A 38 7.60 14.12 8.54
N SER A 39 8.60 14.94 8.23
CA SER A 39 8.46 16.40 8.10
C SER A 39 7.44 16.82 7.04
N TYR A 40 7.28 16.01 6.00
CA TYR A 40 6.37 16.26 4.88
C TYR A 40 4.93 15.85 5.18
N LEU A 41 4.65 15.24 6.34
CA LEU A 41 3.32 14.74 6.71
C LEU A 41 2.23 15.83 6.71
N PRO A 42 2.44 17.03 7.28
CA PRO A 42 1.40 18.08 7.26
C PRO A 42 0.98 18.48 5.84
N ARG A 43 1.92 18.48 4.90
CA ARG A 43 1.61 18.77 3.48
C ARG A 43 0.76 17.66 2.85
N ILE A 44 1.06 16.40 3.16
CA ILE A 44 0.23 15.27 2.72
C ILE A 44 -1.19 15.40 3.29
N GLU A 45 -1.31 15.76 4.56
CA GLU A 45 -2.61 15.95 5.22
C GLU A 45 -3.44 17.02 4.52
N ASP A 46 -2.84 18.13 4.10
CA ASP A 46 -3.53 19.18 3.36
C ASP A 46 -3.98 18.71 1.96
N GLU A 47 -3.12 18.01 1.20
CA GLU A 47 -3.50 17.46 -0.11
C GLU A 47 -4.62 16.42 -0.01
N VAL A 48 -4.57 15.56 1.01
CA VAL A 48 -5.60 14.56 1.28
C VAL A 48 -6.91 15.24 1.71
N ARG A 49 -6.85 16.29 2.54
CA ARG A 49 -8.03 17.05 2.95
C ARG A 49 -8.72 17.69 1.75
N SER A 50 -7.96 18.34 0.86
CA SER A 50 -8.51 18.92 -0.37
C SER A 50 -9.09 17.86 -1.31
N PHE A 51 -8.45 16.70 -1.42
CA PHE A 51 -8.93 15.58 -2.23
C PHE A 51 -10.27 15.03 -1.70
N ILE A 52 -10.36 14.79 -0.39
CA ILE A 52 -11.57 14.32 0.28
C ILE A 52 -12.70 15.35 0.12
N GLU A 53 -12.42 16.63 0.36
CA GLU A 53 -13.42 17.69 0.26
C GLU A 53 -13.99 17.82 -1.16
N PHE A 54 -13.14 17.75 -2.18
CA PHE A 54 -13.58 17.75 -3.58
C PHE A 54 -14.52 16.58 -3.88
N HIS A 55 -14.16 15.37 -3.45
CA HIS A 55 -14.98 14.20 -3.74
C HIS A 55 -16.27 14.14 -2.92
N ALA A 56 -16.24 14.62 -1.67
CA ALA A 56 -17.41 14.68 -0.81
C ALA A 56 -18.45 15.72 -1.27
N THR A 57 -18.01 16.88 -1.77
CA THR A 57 -18.89 18.01 -2.12
C THR A 57 -19.24 18.09 -3.59
N THR A 58 -18.31 17.74 -4.49
CA THR A 58 -18.44 18.00 -5.92
C THR A 58 -18.76 16.74 -6.71
N SER A 59 -17.97 15.67 -6.55
CA SER A 59 -18.10 14.48 -7.40
C SER A 59 -19.03 13.39 -6.87
N GLY A 60 -19.17 13.28 -5.54
CA GLY A 60 -19.87 12.19 -4.87
C GLY A 60 -19.20 10.81 -4.92
N LYS A 61 -18.01 10.68 -5.51
CA LYS A 61 -17.29 9.40 -5.67
C LYS A 61 -16.90 8.77 -4.31
N PRO A 62 -17.03 7.44 -4.14
CA PRO A 62 -16.41 6.74 -3.01
C PRO A 62 -14.89 6.80 -3.13
N ILE A 63 -14.19 6.76 -1.99
CA ILE A 63 -12.74 6.93 -1.92
C ILE A 63 -12.09 5.62 -1.47
N ALA A 64 -11.17 5.09 -2.28
CA ALA A 64 -10.34 3.94 -1.94
C ALA A 64 -8.92 4.38 -1.55
N LEU A 65 -8.47 4.05 -0.34
CA LEU A 65 -7.06 4.07 0.04
C LEU A 65 -6.43 2.73 -0.36
N VAL A 66 -5.62 2.74 -1.41
CA VAL A 66 -4.86 1.57 -1.87
C VAL A 66 -3.42 1.69 -1.37
N THR A 67 -2.99 0.74 -0.54
CA THR A 67 -1.58 0.65 -0.14
C THR A 67 -0.83 -0.34 -1.04
N SER A 68 0.38 0.02 -1.49
CA SER A 68 1.14 -0.78 -2.46
C SER A 68 2.65 -0.75 -2.24
N GLY A 69 3.32 -1.85 -2.58
CA GLY A 69 4.78 -1.97 -2.46
C GLY A 69 5.25 -2.38 -1.06
N GLY A 70 6.57 -2.51 -0.90
CA GLY A 70 7.23 -2.94 0.33
C GLY A 70 7.69 -1.78 1.21
N THR A 71 7.58 -1.93 2.52
CA THR A 71 8.23 -1.02 3.48
C THR A 71 9.67 -1.47 3.77
N THR A 72 10.56 -0.53 4.04
CA THR A 72 11.90 -0.80 4.54
C THR A 72 12.05 -0.57 6.04
N VAL A 73 13.00 -1.26 6.65
CA VAL A 73 13.49 -1.02 8.00
C VAL A 73 14.96 -0.62 7.92
N PRO A 74 15.29 0.67 8.05
CA PRO A 74 16.67 1.12 8.16
C PRO A 74 17.38 0.45 9.34
N LEU A 75 18.61 -0.01 9.12
CA LEU A 75 19.46 -0.55 10.19
C LEU A 75 20.37 0.53 10.80
N GLU A 76 20.51 1.67 10.13
CA GLU A 76 21.29 2.82 10.56
C GLU A 76 20.54 4.12 10.19
N ASN A 77 20.74 5.21 10.96
CA ASN A 77 20.13 6.52 10.64
C ASN A 77 20.71 7.12 9.36
N ASN A 78 22.05 7.12 9.23
CA ASN A 78 22.69 7.32 7.93
C ASN A 78 22.60 6.01 7.16
N THR A 79 21.42 5.75 6.62
CA THR A 79 21.03 4.43 6.12
C THR A 79 21.93 4.02 4.96
N VAL A 80 22.70 2.94 5.19
CA VAL A 80 23.43 2.21 4.15
C VAL A 80 22.78 0.86 3.92
N ARG A 81 22.22 0.26 4.97
CA ARG A 81 21.56 -1.05 4.92
C ARG A 81 20.14 -0.94 5.47
N PHE A 82 19.26 -1.75 4.90
CA PHE A 82 17.88 -1.87 5.34
C PHE A 82 17.35 -3.28 5.06
N ILE A 83 16.35 -3.69 5.83
CA ILE A 83 15.52 -4.86 5.54
C ILE A 83 14.39 -4.39 4.63
N ASP A 84 14.06 -5.13 3.59
CA ASP A 84 12.97 -4.81 2.65
C ASP A 84 12.00 -5.98 2.55
N ASN A 85 10.71 -5.67 2.55
CA ASN A 85 9.65 -6.63 2.28
C ASN A 85 9.36 -6.66 0.78
N PHE A 86 9.63 -7.78 0.13
CA PHE A 86 9.49 -7.89 -1.33
C PHE A 86 8.06 -7.63 -1.81
N SER A 87 7.87 -6.53 -2.53
CA SER A 87 6.66 -6.24 -3.30
C SER A 87 6.93 -5.22 -4.39
N ALA A 88 6.81 -5.65 -5.66
CA ALA A 88 6.95 -4.76 -6.81
C ALA A 88 5.81 -3.73 -6.93
N GLY A 89 4.68 -3.94 -6.23
CA GLY A 89 3.51 -3.07 -6.29
C GLY A 89 2.51 -3.40 -7.40
N THR A 90 2.65 -4.54 -8.10
CA THR A 90 1.76 -4.92 -9.23
C THR A 90 0.30 -4.96 -8.80
N ARG A 91 -0.01 -5.70 -7.74
CA ARG A 91 -1.40 -5.84 -7.26
C ARG A 91 -2.02 -4.49 -6.95
N GLY A 92 -1.32 -3.66 -6.17
CA GLY A 92 -1.83 -2.33 -5.81
C GLY A 92 -2.03 -1.45 -7.04
N ALA A 93 -1.04 -1.36 -7.92
CA ALA A 93 -1.12 -0.51 -9.12
C ALA A 93 -2.26 -0.94 -10.07
N THR A 94 -2.38 -2.25 -10.35
CA THR A 94 -3.47 -2.77 -11.18
C THR A 94 -4.83 -2.60 -10.49
N SER A 95 -4.90 -2.79 -9.17
CA SER A 95 -6.15 -2.59 -8.40
C SER A 95 -6.61 -1.13 -8.46
N ALA A 96 -5.68 -0.17 -8.35
CA ALA A 96 -5.99 1.25 -8.46
C ALA A 96 -6.55 1.62 -9.84
N GLU A 97 -5.99 1.10 -10.94
CA GLU A 97 -6.56 1.29 -12.28
C GLU A 97 -8.00 0.78 -12.36
N ASN A 98 -8.24 -0.42 -11.84
CA ASN A 98 -9.58 -1.01 -11.84
C ASN A 98 -10.57 -0.26 -10.92
N PHE A 99 -10.12 0.28 -9.78
CA PHE A 99 -10.97 1.12 -8.92
C PHE A 99 -11.39 2.40 -9.64
N LEU A 100 -10.46 3.07 -10.32
CA LEU A 100 -10.74 4.27 -11.12
C LEU A 100 -11.78 3.97 -12.21
N GLU A 101 -11.63 2.84 -12.90
CA GLU A 101 -12.57 2.38 -13.92
C GLU A 101 -13.96 2.03 -13.37
N ASN A 102 -14.04 1.66 -12.09
CA ASN A 102 -15.30 1.41 -11.37
C ASN A 102 -15.82 2.65 -10.61
N GLY A 103 -15.35 3.86 -10.96
CA GLY A 103 -15.91 5.12 -10.47
C GLY A 103 -15.40 5.59 -9.12
N TYR A 104 -14.34 4.98 -8.58
CA TYR A 104 -13.73 5.42 -7.32
C TYR A 104 -12.75 6.57 -7.54
N ALA A 105 -12.59 7.37 -6.50
CA ALA A 105 -11.40 8.18 -6.32
C ALA A 105 -10.36 7.35 -5.51
N VAL A 106 -9.10 7.39 -5.90
CA VAL A 106 -8.03 6.55 -5.35
C VAL A 106 -6.94 7.41 -4.72
N ILE A 107 -6.71 7.18 -3.43
CA ILE A 107 -5.48 7.60 -2.74
C ILE A 107 -4.52 6.41 -2.82
N PHE A 108 -3.41 6.59 -3.54
CA PHE A 108 -2.42 5.54 -3.80
C PHE A 108 -1.17 5.76 -2.92
N LEU A 109 -1.21 5.16 -1.73
CA LEU A 109 -0.09 5.15 -0.79
C LEU A 109 0.90 4.06 -1.20
N HIS A 110 2.07 4.42 -1.72
CA HIS A 110 2.94 3.47 -2.41
C HIS A 110 4.41 3.59 -2.04
N ARG A 111 5.15 2.48 -2.15
CA ARG A 111 6.61 2.51 -2.05
C ARG A 111 7.19 3.38 -3.17
N GLU A 112 7.99 4.37 -2.83
CA GLU A 112 8.69 5.19 -3.83
C GLU A 112 9.50 4.29 -4.79
N PHE A 113 9.41 4.60 -6.07
CA PHE A 113 9.97 3.82 -7.19
C PHE A 113 9.35 2.42 -7.41
N SER A 114 8.28 2.05 -6.70
CA SER A 114 7.48 0.88 -7.07
C SER A 114 6.53 1.16 -8.23
N LEU A 115 5.82 0.13 -8.69
CA LEU A 115 4.83 0.25 -9.76
C LEU A 115 3.74 1.26 -9.42
N LEU A 116 3.53 2.22 -10.33
CA LEU A 116 2.46 3.21 -10.27
C LEU A 116 1.35 2.87 -11.27
N PRO A 117 0.07 3.20 -10.98
CA PRO A 117 -1.03 3.08 -11.93
C PRO A 117 -0.68 3.76 -13.26
N TYR A 118 -1.01 3.11 -14.36
CA TYR A 118 -0.73 3.49 -15.75
C TYR A 118 0.74 3.47 -16.17
N SER A 119 1.67 3.93 -15.33
CA SER A 119 3.12 3.88 -15.63
C SER A 119 3.66 2.44 -15.60
N ARG A 120 3.05 1.56 -14.80
CA ARG A 120 3.38 0.13 -14.68
C ARG A 120 3.41 -0.65 -16.00
N HIS A 121 2.72 -0.16 -17.04
CA HIS A 121 2.72 -0.78 -18.37
C HIS A 121 4.07 -0.61 -19.10
N TYR A 122 4.96 0.25 -18.58
CA TYR A 122 6.24 0.62 -19.21
C TYR A 122 7.45 0.54 -18.28
N SER A 123 7.29 0.65 -16.95
CA SER A 123 8.41 0.85 -16.02
C SER A 123 9.15 -0.41 -15.57
N HIS A 124 8.57 -1.59 -15.74
CA HIS A 124 9.19 -2.88 -15.37
C HIS A 124 9.23 -3.88 -16.54
N THR A 125 9.03 -3.40 -17.77
CA THR A 125 9.37 -4.20 -18.94
C THR A 125 10.90 -4.25 -19.02
N THR A 126 11.47 -5.35 -19.54
CA THR A 126 12.90 -5.41 -19.86
C THR A 126 13.32 -4.38 -20.91
N ASN A 127 12.35 -3.69 -21.49
CA ASN A 127 12.53 -2.69 -22.53
C ASN A 127 12.73 -1.32 -21.88
N CYS A 128 13.67 -0.55 -22.43
CA CYS A 128 13.82 0.85 -22.12
C CYS A 128 12.56 1.62 -22.55
N PHE A 129 12.24 2.72 -21.86
CA PHE A 129 11.14 3.60 -22.27
C PHE A 129 11.29 4.12 -23.72
N LEU A 130 12.53 4.28 -24.19
CA LEU A 130 12.82 4.70 -25.56
C LEU A 130 12.49 3.61 -26.60
N ASP A 131 12.37 2.34 -26.20
CA ASP A 131 12.06 1.24 -27.13
C ASP A 131 10.63 1.30 -27.66
N TYR A 132 9.76 2.08 -27.02
CA TYR A 132 8.39 2.34 -27.48
C TYR A 132 8.32 3.42 -28.57
N MET A 133 9.41 4.14 -28.82
CA MET A 133 9.47 5.30 -29.68
C MET A 133 10.23 5.01 -30.98
N THR A 134 9.89 5.74 -32.03
CA THR A 134 10.60 5.78 -33.31
C THR A 134 10.76 7.23 -33.75
N GLU A 135 11.81 7.50 -34.52
CA GLU A 135 11.97 8.78 -35.20
C GLU A 135 11.24 8.75 -36.55
N ALA A 136 10.44 9.76 -36.83
CA ALA A 136 9.77 9.97 -38.11
C ALA A 136 9.66 11.47 -38.40
N ASN A 137 10.12 11.92 -39.56
CA ASN A 137 10.12 13.34 -39.96
C ASN A 137 10.73 14.29 -38.89
N ASP A 138 11.90 13.95 -38.36
CA ASP A 138 12.60 14.66 -37.27
C ASP A 138 11.75 14.86 -35.99
N LYS A 139 10.76 13.98 -35.78
CA LYS A 139 9.90 13.97 -34.60
C LYS A 139 9.85 12.58 -33.96
N ILE A 140 9.60 12.57 -32.66
CA ILE A 140 9.39 11.36 -31.89
C ILE A 140 7.93 10.91 -32.08
N GLU A 141 7.75 9.68 -32.53
CA GLU A 141 6.46 9.01 -32.64
C GLU A 141 6.46 7.70 -31.84
N ILE A 142 5.28 7.19 -31.47
CA ILE A 142 5.14 5.88 -30.84
C ILE A 142 5.12 4.81 -31.93
N LYS A 143 5.87 3.72 -31.75
CA LYS A 143 5.87 2.62 -32.72
C LYS A 143 4.44 2.06 -32.93
N PRO A 144 4.02 1.78 -34.17
CA PRO A 144 2.64 1.38 -34.47
C PRO A 144 2.14 0.16 -33.67
N ASN A 145 3.02 -0.80 -33.37
CA ASN A 145 2.70 -1.99 -32.58
C ASN A 145 2.35 -1.71 -31.11
N TYR A 146 2.76 -0.56 -30.56
CA TYR A 146 2.42 -0.15 -29.20
C TYR A 146 1.34 0.94 -29.14
N ALA A 147 1.12 1.66 -30.24
CA ALA A 147 0.28 2.85 -30.29
C ALA A 147 -1.14 2.62 -29.76
N GLU A 148 -1.82 1.52 -30.16
CA GLU A 148 -3.19 1.25 -29.72
C GLU A 148 -3.27 1.02 -28.21
N LYS A 149 -2.38 0.19 -27.66
CA LYS A 149 -2.35 -0.11 -26.21
C LYS A 149 -1.98 1.14 -25.41
N MET A 150 -0.98 1.89 -25.86
CA MET A 150 -0.56 3.14 -25.21
C MET A 150 -1.64 4.21 -25.23
N LEU A 151 -2.41 4.32 -26.33
CA LEU A 151 -3.52 5.24 -26.44
C LEU A 151 -4.64 4.91 -25.43
N LYS A 152 -4.96 3.63 -25.24
CA LYS A 152 -5.94 3.18 -24.21
C LYS A 152 -5.48 3.58 -22.81
N VAL A 153 -4.22 3.33 -22.46
CA VAL A 153 -3.64 3.71 -21.15
C VAL A 153 -3.62 5.23 -20.98
N LEU A 154 -3.23 5.99 -22.01
CA LEU A 154 -3.20 7.44 -21.98
C LEU A 154 -4.59 8.04 -21.73
N ARG A 155 -5.63 7.52 -22.38
CA ARG A 155 -7.02 7.97 -22.18
C ARG A 155 -7.46 7.77 -20.74
N LYS A 156 -7.21 6.59 -20.16
CA LYS A 156 -7.52 6.29 -18.75
C LYS A 156 -6.76 7.20 -17.79
N TYR A 157 -5.47 7.44 -18.03
CA TYR A 157 -4.66 8.36 -17.23
C TYR A 157 -5.17 9.80 -17.30
N LYS A 158 -5.53 10.28 -18.50
CA LYS A 158 -6.10 11.62 -18.67
C LYS A 158 -7.42 11.76 -17.93
N ASP A 159 -8.31 10.79 -18.05
CA ASP A 159 -9.58 10.78 -17.32
C ASP A 159 -9.37 10.84 -15.80
N ALA A 160 -8.45 10.03 -15.25
CA ALA A 160 -8.11 10.06 -13.83
C ALA A 160 -7.55 11.43 -13.38
N LYS A 161 -6.79 12.12 -14.23
CA LYS A 161 -6.25 13.46 -13.97
C LYS A 161 -7.31 14.55 -14.05
N GLU A 162 -8.11 14.56 -15.10
CA GLU A 162 -9.16 15.55 -15.35
C GLU A 162 -10.26 15.47 -14.28
N SER A 163 -10.65 14.24 -13.90
CA SER A 163 -11.60 13.99 -12.82
C SER A 163 -11.00 14.09 -11.41
N ARG A 164 -9.71 14.47 -11.30
CA ARG A 164 -8.93 14.56 -10.05
C ARG A 164 -9.02 13.32 -9.17
N SER A 165 -9.22 12.15 -9.76
CA SER A 165 -9.57 10.92 -9.03
C SER A 165 -8.36 10.10 -8.59
N LEU A 166 -7.12 10.53 -8.88
CA LEU A 166 -5.92 9.81 -8.46
C LEU A 166 -4.94 10.73 -7.71
N LEU A 167 -4.68 10.42 -6.44
CA LEU A 167 -3.67 11.06 -5.60
C LEU A 167 -2.55 10.07 -5.29
N LEU A 168 -1.29 10.42 -5.59
CA LEU A 168 -0.13 9.57 -5.36
C LEU A 168 0.64 10.05 -4.13
N ILE A 169 0.80 9.18 -3.13
CA ILE A 169 1.51 9.49 -1.89
C ILE A 169 2.63 8.45 -1.69
N PRO A 170 3.91 8.83 -1.79
CA PRO A 170 5.00 7.87 -1.60
C PRO A 170 5.31 7.64 -0.12
N PHE A 171 5.90 6.47 0.17
CA PHE A 171 6.61 6.13 1.40
C PHE A 171 7.83 5.27 1.05
N THR A 172 8.78 5.13 1.97
CA THR A 172 9.88 4.17 1.86
C THR A 172 9.97 3.30 3.10
N THR A 173 10.05 3.90 4.29
CA THR A 173 10.22 3.16 5.56
C THR A 173 8.88 2.75 6.17
N VAL A 174 8.91 1.74 7.05
CA VAL A 174 7.74 1.35 7.85
C VAL A 174 7.23 2.52 8.70
N ASN A 175 8.12 3.37 9.22
CA ASN A 175 7.72 4.54 10.01
C ASN A 175 6.92 5.54 9.17
N GLN A 176 7.41 5.88 7.97
CA GLN A 176 6.71 6.76 7.05
C GLN A 176 5.34 6.18 6.68
N TYR A 177 5.28 4.88 6.35
CA TYR A 177 4.05 4.18 6.06
C TYR A 177 3.02 4.29 7.20
N LEU A 178 3.44 4.02 8.44
CA LEU A 178 2.54 4.01 9.60
C LEU A 178 2.00 5.39 9.95
N PHE A 179 2.85 6.42 9.96
CA PHE A 179 2.42 7.80 10.19
C PHE A 179 1.46 8.28 9.10
N THR A 180 1.80 8.05 7.83
CA THR A 180 0.93 8.44 6.72
C THR A 180 -0.38 7.66 6.72
N LEU A 181 -0.35 6.35 6.96
CA LEU A 181 -1.57 5.54 7.07
C LEU A 181 -2.47 6.07 8.18
N LYS A 182 -1.92 6.35 9.37
CA LYS A 182 -2.69 6.91 10.49
C LYS A 182 -3.38 8.22 10.09
N SER A 183 -2.62 9.23 9.64
CA SER A 183 -3.17 10.54 9.29
C SER A 183 -4.21 10.46 8.18
N VAL A 184 -3.96 9.68 7.12
CA VAL A 184 -4.92 9.50 6.03
C VAL A 184 -6.18 8.80 6.51
N SER A 185 -6.05 7.82 7.41
CA SER A 185 -7.21 7.09 7.96
C SER A 185 -8.11 8.00 8.78
N GLU A 186 -7.53 8.81 9.67
CA GLU A 186 -8.27 9.78 10.48
C GLU A 186 -8.97 10.85 9.62
N LEU A 187 -8.35 11.26 8.50
CA LEU A 187 -8.98 12.17 7.55
C LEU A 187 -10.14 11.51 6.77
N LEU A 188 -9.98 10.25 6.37
CA LEU A 188 -11.01 9.47 5.67
C LEU A 188 -12.23 9.16 6.54
N HIS A 189 -12.12 9.26 7.87
CA HIS A 189 -13.27 9.16 8.77
C HIS A 189 -14.43 10.07 8.35
N ARG A 190 -14.14 11.25 7.78
CA ARG A 190 -15.14 12.24 7.34
C ARG A 190 -16.07 11.76 6.22
N VAL A 191 -15.69 10.75 5.45
CA VAL A 191 -16.54 10.17 4.38
C VAL A 191 -17.17 8.84 4.79
N GLU A 192 -16.98 8.44 6.05
CA GLU A 192 -17.63 7.30 6.69
C GLU A 192 -17.63 6.02 5.84
N SER A 193 -18.81 5.45 5.57
CA SER A 193 -18.99 4.22 4.82
C SER A 193 -18.61 4.32 3.35
N LYS A 194 -18.37 5.52 2.80
CA LYS A 194 -17.86 5.70 1.44
C LYS A 194 -16.33 5.57 1.35
N ALA A 195 -15.62 5.47 2.47
CA ALA A 195 -14.19 5.12 2.48
C ALA A 195 -13.99 3.59 2.42
N LEU A 196 -13.05 3.18 1.58
CA LEU A 196 -12.58 1.81 1.46
C LEU A 196 -11.07 1.76 1.66
N PHE A 197 -10.60 0.84 2.51
CA PHE A 197 -9.19 0.55 2.70
C PHE A 197 -8.84 -0.75 2.00
N TYR A 198 -7.93 -0.69 1.04
CA TYR A 198 -7.40 -1.83 0.30
C TYR A 198 -5.90 -1.99 0.63
N LEU A 199 -5.62 -2.74 1.70
CA LEU A 199 -4.30 -2.79 2.33
C LEU A 199 -3.40 -3.86 1.68
N ALA A 200 -2.87 -3.58 0.48
CA ALA A 200 -2.04 -4.51 -0.29
C ALA A 200 -0.51 -4.30 -0.16
N ALA A 201 -0.08 -3.35 0.67
CA ALA A 201 1.34 -3.15 0.97
C ALA A 201 1.94 -4.33 1.77
N ALA A 202 3.21 -4.66 1.48
CA ALA A 202 3.99 -5.61 2.24
C ALA A 202 4.68 -4.87 3.40
N VAL A 203 3.97 -4.76 4.52
CA VAL A 203 4.43 -4.07 5.72
C VAL A 203 5.38 -4.97 6.50
N SER A 204 6.45 -4.38 7.03
CA SER A 204 7.42 -5.09 7.88
C SER A 204 6.76 -5.57 9.17
N ASP A 205 6.94 -6.84 9.52
CA ASP A 205 6.45 -7.40 10.80
C ASP A 205 7.39 -7.06 11.97
N PHE A 206 8.62 -6.70 11.67
CA PHE A 206 9.68 -6.38 12.62
C PHE A 206 10.34 -5.05 12.27
N PHE A 207 10.87 -4.34 13.26
CA PHE A 207 11.57 -3.06 13.09
C PHE A 207 12.66 -2.88 14.14
N LEU A 208 13.57 -1.93 13.90
CA LEU A 208 14.60 -1.54 14.86
C LEU A 208 14.15 -0.29 15.64
N PRO A 209 14.09 -0.34 16.99
CA PRO A 209 13.77 0.82 17.82
C PRO A 209 14.71 2.00 17.58
N GLN A 210 14.20 3.24 17.51
CA GLN A 210 15.04 4.43 17.30
C GLN A 210 16.14 4.58 18.36
N SER A 211 15.84 4.20 19.62
CA SER A 211 16.81 4.19 20.72
C SER A 211 17.99 3.25 20.49
N ARG A 212 17.84 2.23 19.64
CA ARG A 212 18.85 1.23 19.32
C ARG A 212 19.42 1.36 17.91
N THR A 213 18.89 2.27 17.07
CA THR A 213 19.39 2.47 15.71
C THR A 213 20.74 3.21 15.74
N PRO A 214 21.84 2.59 15.28
CA PRO A 214 23.14 3.24 15.21
C PRO A 214 23.14 4.41 14.21
N GLN A 215 23.92 5.45 14.52
CA GLN A 215 23.99 6.65 13.68
C GLN A 215 24.71 6.40 12.35
N HIS A 216 25.75 5.57 12.37
CA HIS A 216 26.63 5.34 11.23
C HIS A 216 26.63 3.87 10.82
N LYS A 217 27.06 3.61 9.58
CA LYS A 217 27.22 2.28 9.00
C LYS A 217 27.83 1.30 10.00
N ILE A 218 27.15 0.17 10.23
CA ILE A 218 27.67 -0.91 11.08
C ILE A 218 28.96 -1.44 10.43
N GLN A 219 30.07 -1.38 11.19
CA GLN A 219 31.40 -1.78 10.72
C GLN A 219 31.57 -3.29 10.81
N SER A 220 32.26 -3.88 9.83
CA SER A 220 32.74 -5.27 9.95
C SER A 220 33.85 -5.31 11.00
N GLN A 221 33.76 -6.19 11.98
CA GLN A 221 34.89 -6.44 12.88
C GLN A 221 36.00 -7.15 12.11
N ASP A 222 37.23 -6.65 12.24
CA ASP A 222 38.43 -7.29 11.70
C ASP A 222 38.63 -8.64 12.42
N GLY A 223 38.28 -9.74 11.74
CA GLY A 223 38.38 -11.09 12.32
C GLY A 223 37.30 -12.11 11.91
N GLY A 224 36.34 -11.76 11.04
CA GLY A 224 35.37 -12.74 10.52
C GLY A 224 34.22 -13.07 11.47
N GLY A 225 33.74 -12.10 12.25
CA GLY A 225 32.59 -12.25 13.15
C GLY A 225 31.22 -12.32 12.43
N LYS A 226 30.22 -12.86 13.12
CA LYS A 226 28.81 -12.86 12.68
C LYS A 226 28.15 -11.51 12.96
N LEU A 227 27.28 -11.04 12.05
CA LEU A 227 26.37 -9.91 12.31
C LEU A 227 25.07 -10.45 12.92
N VAL A 228 24.73 -9.98 14.12
CA VAL A 228 23.44 -10.26 14.79
C VAL A 228 22.60 -8.99 14.75
N VAL A 229 21.35 -9.11 14.29
CA VAL A 229 20.40 -7.99 14.22
C VAL A 229 19.19 -8.36 15.06
N ASP A 230 19.03 -7.66 16.19
CA ASP A 230 17.89 -7.84 17.08
C ASP A 230 16.78 -6.85 16.72
N LEU A 231 15.61 -7.38 16.38
CA LEU A 231 14.45 -6.60 15.94
C LEU A 231 13.27 -6.79 16.89
N GLU A 232 12.44 -5.76 16.99
CA GLU A 232 11.19 -5.81 17.75
C GLU A 232 9.99 -5.99 16.82
N GLN A 233 8.91 -6.56 17.32
CA GLN A 233 7.69 -6.74 16.54
C GLN A 233 6.97 -5.40 16.35
N VAL A 234 6.57 -5.12 15.10
CA VAL A 234 5.74 -3.95 14.80
C VAL A 234 4.37 -4.10 15.49
N PRO A 235 3.90 -3.06 16.21
CA PRO A 235 2.58 -3.06 16.84
C PRO A 235 1.46 -3.34 15.84
N LYS A 236 0.32 -3.83 16.33
CA LYS A 236 -0.74 -4.33 15.44
C LYS A 236 -1.74 -3.23 15.09
N PHE A 237 -1.33 -2.29 14.24
CA PHE A 237 -2.11 -1.10 13.90
C PHE A 237 -3.45 -1.35 13.19
N LEU A 238 -3.71 -2.54 12.63
CA LEU A 238 -4.99 -2.84 11.97
C LEU A 238 -6.18 -2.79 12.94
N SER A 239 -6.00 -3.16 14.21
CA SER A 239 -7.09 -3.02 15.20
C SER A 239 -7.45 -1.56 15.41
N ARG A 240 -6.46 -0.67 15.52
CA ARG A 240 -6.68 0.78 15.66
C ARG A 240 -7.33 1.41 14.45
N LEU A 241 -6.99 0.93 13.25
CA LEU A 241 -7.65 1.37 12.02
C LEU A 241 -9.17 1.13 12.09
N VAL A 242 -9.57 -0.07 12.54
CA VAL A 242 -10.96 -0.50 12.62
C VAL A 242 -11.68 0.14 13.82
N GLU A 243 -11.03 0.26 14.97
CA GLU A 243 -11.67 0.73 16.20
C GLU A 243 -11.72 2.26 16.32
N ASN A 244 -10.66 2.95 15.87
CA ASN A 244 -10.44 4.36 16.21
C ASN A 244 -10.32 5.27 14.98
N TRP A 245 -9.51 4.88 13.98
CA TRP A 245 -9.15 5.83 12.92
C TRP A 245 -10.23 5.94 11.84
N ALA A 246 -10.86 4.83 11.44
CA ALA A 246 -11.89 4.82 10.41
C ALA A 246 -12.98 3.75 10.65
N PRO A 247 -13.71 3.80 11.78
CA PRO A 247 -14.64 2.74 12.18
C PRO A 247 -15.81 2.49 11.22
N SER A 248 -16.27 3.53 10.51
CA SER A 248 -17.37 3.41 9.56
C SER A 248 -16.94 2.95 8.16
N ALA A 249 -15.64 2.89 7.89
CA ALA A 249 -15.12 2.53 6.57
C ALA A 249 -15.12 1.00 6.35
N MET A 250 -15.12 0.58 5.09
CA MET A 250 -14.87 -0.82 4.75
C MET A 250 -13.36 -1.08 4.69
N ILE A 251 -12.88 -2.05 5.46
CA ILE A 251 -11.47 -2.39 5.55
C ILE A 251 -11.22 -3.80 4.99
N ILE A 252 -10.32 -3.86 4.01
CA ILE A 252 -9.88 -5.07 3.32
C ILE A 252 -8.38 -5.26 3.56
N SER A 253 -8.01 -6.42 4.10
CA SER A 253 -6.61 -6.78 4.28
C SER A 253 -6.21 -7.96 3.39
N PHE A 254 -4.91 -8.03 3.08
CA PHE A 254 -4.33 -9.13 2.32
C PHE A 254 -3.63 -10.13 3.23
N LYS A 255 -3.74 -11.42 2.89
CA LYS A 255 -2.98 -12.49 3.52
C LYS A 255 -2.25 -13.31 2.46
N LEU A 256 -0.93 -13.17 2.42
CA LEU A 256 -0.05 -13.98 1.59
C LEU A 256 0.46 -15.17 2.40
N GLU A 257 0.27 -16.37 1.88
CA GLU A 257 0.85 -17.60 2.45
C GLU A 257 1.52 -18.43 1.35
N THR A 258 2.32 -19.42 1.76
CA THR A 258 2.96 -20.38 0.86
C THR A 258 2.39 -21.79 1.00
N ASP A 259 1.57 -22.01 2.03
CA ASP A 259 0.92 -23.28 2.38
C ASP A 259 -0.59 -23.08 2.37
N ASP A 260 -1.28 -23.87 1.53
CA ASP A 260 -2.72 -23.83 1.33
C ASP A 260 -3.50 -24.21 2.60
N SER A 261 -2.96 -25.15 3.39
CA SER A 261 -3.64 -25.68 4.58
C SER A 261 -3.85 -24.64 5.69
N ILE A 262 -3.03 -23.58 5.69
CA ILE A 262 -3.07 -22.52 6.71
C ILE A 262 -3.70 -21.22 6.22
N LEU A 263 -3.90 -21.03 4.91
CA LEU A 263 -4.34 -19.76 4.34
C LEU A 263 -5.71 -19.33 4.89
N ILE A 264 -6.72 -20.20 4.79
CA ILE A 264 -8.08 -19.91 5.24
C ILE A 264 -8.10 -19.73 6.76
N LYS A 265 -7.38 -20.58 7.51
CA LYS A 265 -7.28 -20.48 8.98
C LYS A 265 -6.71 -19.13 9.41
N LYS A 266 -5.62 -18.69 8.76
CA LYS A 266 -5.00 -17.40 9.06
C LYS A 266 -5.86 -16.21 8.64
N ALA A 267 -6.61 -16.32 7.54
CA ALA A 267 -7.59 -15.32 7.12
C ALA A 267 -8.71 -15.16 8.16
N LYS A 268 -9.33 -16.27 8.61
CA LYS A 268 -10.34 -16.28 9.67
C LYS A 268 -9.80 -15.73 11.00
N THR A 269 -8.56 -16.08 11.35
CA THR A 269 -7.88 -15.55 12.55
C THR A 269 -7.69 -14.03 12.45
N ALA A 270 -7.32 -13.51 11.28
CA ALA A 270 -7.17 -12.07 11.08
C ALA A 270 -8.51 -11.32 11.19
N LEU A 271 -9.60 -11.88 10.66
CA LEU A 271 -10.94 -11.32 10.83
C LEU A 271 -11.36 -11.28 12.30
N GLN A 272 -11.15 -12.38 13.04
CA GLN A 272 -11.46 -12.43 14.48
C GLN A 272 -10.61 -11.45 15.29
N ARG A 273 -9.34 -11.29 14.93
CA ARG A 273 -8.41 -10.40 15.66
C ARG A 273 -8.68 -8.92 15.41
N TYR A 274 -8.95 -8.54 14.16
CA TYR A 274 -9.03 -7.13 13.77
C TYR A 274 -10.45 -6.65 13.51
N GLN A 275 -11.45 -7.54 13.47
CA GLN A 275 -12.87 -7.20 13.29
C GLN A 275 -13.19 -6.40 12.01
N HIS A 276 -12.36 -6.53 10.97
CA HIS A 276 -12.59 -5.92 9.65
C HIS A 276 -13.44 -6.80 8.73
N GLN A 277 -13.88 -6.25 7.61
CA GLN A 277 -14.99 -6.80 6.82
C GLN A 277 -14.58 -7.93 5.87
N LEU A 278 -13.36 -7.89 5.30
CA LEU A 278 -12.91 -8.83 4.28
C LEU A 278 -11.40 -9.07 4.36
N VAL A 279 -10.99 -10.35 4.26
CA VAL A 279 -9.61 -10.74 3.97
C VAL A 279 -9.55 -11.33 2.57
N ILE A 280 -8.60 -10.85 1.77
CA ILE A 280 -8.24 -11.45 0.49
C ILE A 280 -6.99 -12.29 0.71
N GLY A 281 -7.17 -13.61 0.71
CA GLY A 281 -6.10 -14.58 0.82
C GLY A 281 -5.53 -14.94 -0.54
N ASN A 282 -4.22 -15.10 -0.64
CA ASN A 282 -3.57 -15.60 -1.85
C ASN A 282 -2.32 -16.44 -1.55
N LEU A 283 -2.12 -17.50 -2.31
CA LEU A 283 -0.88 -18.29 -2.26
C LEU A 283 0.20 -17.66 -3.13
N LEU A 284 1.45 -17.65 -2.66
CA LEU A 284 2.57 -17.04 -3.38
C LEU A 284 2.69 -17.55 -4.84
N GLN A 285 2.45 -18.85 -5.02
CA GLN A 285 2.60 -19.59 -6.27
C GLN A 285 1.48 -19.26 -7.27
N THR A 286 0.25 -19.05 -6.78
CA THR A 286 -0.94 -18.87 -7.62
C THR A 286 -1.57 -17.47 -7.52
N ARG A 287 -0.94 -16.53 -6.81
CA ARG A 287 -1.45 -15.17 -6.52
C ARG A 287 -1.91 -14.34 -7.73
N LYS A 288 -1.43 -14.67 -8.93
CA LYS A 288 -1.82 -13.99 -10.19
C LYS A 288 -3.03 -14.63 -10.87
N LYS A 289 -3.41 -15.83 -10.46
CA LYS A 289 -4.45 -16.66 -11.09
C LYS A 289 -5.66 -16.87 -10.21
N GLU A 290 -5.47 -16.89 -8.89
CA GLU A 290 -6.56 -17.08 -7.95
C GLU A 290 -6.34 -16.36 -6.62
N VAL A 291 -7.45 -16.01 -5.99
CA VAL A 291 -7.53 -15.47 -4.63
C VAL A 291 -8.79 -16.02 -3.94
N VAL A 292 -8.77 -16.05 -2.60
CA VAL A 292 -9.94 -16.40 -1.79
C VAL A 292 -10.41 -15.18 -1.00
N PHE A 293 -11.70 -14.89 -1.08
CA PHE A 293 -12.37 -13.88 -0.28
C PHE A 293 -12.91 -14.59 0.96
N VAL A 294 -12.52 -14.11 2.14
CA VAL A 294 -13.03 -14.60 3.43
C VAL A 294 -13.67 -13.42 4.13
N ASN A 295 -14.99 -13.49 4.36
CA ASN A 295 -15.73 -12.40 5.00
C ASN A 295 -15.89 -12.63 6.52
N SER A 296 -16.40 -11.63 7.24
CA SER A 296 -16.59 -11.70 8.70
C SER A 296 -17.55 -12.80 9.19
N LYS A 297 -18.41 -13.36 8.32
CA LYS A 297 -19.25 -14.53 8.63
C LYS A 297 -18.51 -15.85 8.47
N GLY A 298 -17.26 -15.82 8.01
CA GLY A 298 -16.46 -17.00 7.70
C GLY A 298 -16.82 -17.66 6.37
N GLU A 299 -17.64 -17.01 5.52
CA GLU A 299 -17.96 -17.49 4.18
C GLU A 299 -16.74 -17.28 3.27
N GLU A 300 -16.52 -18.25 2.38
CA GLU A 300 -15.37 -18.32 1.49
C GLU A 300 -15.85 -18.24 0.04
N LYS A 301 -15.26 -17.34 -0.75
CA LYS A 301 -15.52 -17.22 -2.19
C LYS A 301 -14.20 -17.21 -2.94
N TRP A 302 -13.97 -18.24 -3.75
CA TRP A 302 -12.79 -18.32 -4.61
C TRP A 302 -13.02 -17.55 -5.91
N ILE A 303 -12.08 -16.69 -6.26
CA ILE A 303 -12.03 -15.98 -7.54
C ILE A 303 -10.84 -16.55 -8.31
N ARG A 304 -11.10 -17.12 -9.48
CA ARG A 304 -10.11 -17.77 -10.34
C ARG A 304 -10.24 -17.27 -11.76
N LEU A 305 -9.11 -17.00 -12.41
CA LEU A 305 -9.07 -16.83 -13.86
C LEU A 305 -9.40 -18.14 -14.55
N THR A 306 -10.20 -18.09 -15.62
CA THR A 306 -10.38 -19.25 -16.50
C THR A 306 -9.13 -19.48 -17.35
N PRO A 307 -8.91 -20.69 -17.91
CA PRO A 307 -7.79 -20.95 -18.82
C PRO A 307 -7.72 -19.94 -19.97
N GLU A 308 -8.87 -19.58 -20.55
CA GLU A 308 -8.97 -18.62 -21.66
C GLU A 308 -8.53 -17.21 -21.21
N GLN A 309 -8.97 -16.77 -20.02
CA GLN A 309 -8.55 -15.48 -19.46
C GLN A 309 -7.05 -15.43 -19.15
N VAL A 310 -6.45 -16.56 -18.75
CA VAL A 310 -5.00 -16.66 -18.55
C VAL A 310 -4.27 -16.53 -19.89
N GLU A 311 -4.77 -17.16 -20.95
CA GLU A 311 -4.20 -17.04 -22.31
C GLU A 311 -4.31 -15.61 -22.86
N GLU A 312 -5.41 -14.91 -22.55
CA GLU A 312 -5.59 -13.50 -22.88
C GLU A 312 -4.75 -12.53 -22.03
N ASN A 313 -3.93 -13.04 -21.10
CA ASN A 313 -3.14 -12.26 -20.14
C ASN A 313 -3.98 -11.31 -19.28
N LEU A 314 -5.20 -11.73 -18.92
CA LEU A 314 -6.08 -10.98 -18.03
C LEU A 314 -5.48 -10.94 -16.62
N GLU A 315 -5.52 -9.78 -15.98
CA GLU A 315 -5.05 -9.62 -14.61
C GLU A 315 -6.18 -9.93 -13.62
N ILE A 316 -5.91 -10.75 -12.60
CA ILE A 316 -6.91 -11.18 -11.61
C ILE A 316 -7.61 -10.01 -10.92
N GLU A 317 -6.96 -8.86 -10.80
CA GLU A 317 -7.53 -7.62 -10.25
C GLU A 317 -8.81 -7.17 -10.99
N SER A 318 -8.93 -7.46 -12.29
CA SER A 318 -10.15 -7.17 -13.04
C SER A 318 -11.36 -8.01 -12.62
N LEU A 319 -11.14 -9.12 -11.90
CA LEU A 319 -12.20 -9.90 -11.23
C LEU A 319 -12.34 -9.52 -9.76
N ILE A 320 -11.23 -9.20 -9.08
CA ILE A 320 -11.22 -8.83 -7.65
C ILE A 320 -11.99 -7.52 -7.43
N ILE A 321 -11.72 -6.49 -8.24
CA ILE A 321 -12.24 -5.15 -7.96
C ILE A 321 -13.76 -5.07 -8.14
N PRO A 322 -14.39 -5.60 -9.21
CA PRO A 322 -15.85 -5.60 -9.30
C PRO A 322 -16.53 -6.27 -8.10
N GLU A 323 -15.96 -7.37 -7.61
CA GLU A 323 -16.47 -8.07 -6.41
C GLU A 323 -16.29 -7.24 -5.14
N VAL A 324 -15.12 -6.60 -4.97
CA VAL A 324 -14.90 -5.65 -3.87
C VAL A 324 -15.90 -4.50 -3.91
N VAL A 325 -16.16 -3.94 -5.10
CA VAL A 325 -17.13 -2.85 -5.29
C VAL A 325 -18.54 -3.29 -4.93
N GLN A 326 -18.93 -4.53 -5.28
CA GLN A 326 -20.23 -5.08 -4.88
C GLN A 326 -20.35 -5.19 -3.36
N VAL A 327 -19.33 -5.71 -2.68
CA VAL A 327 -19.32 -5.83 -1.21
C VAL A 327 -19.33 -4.45 -0.55
N HIS A 328 -18.60 -3.48 -1.10
CA HIS A 328 -18.58 -2.11 -0.57
C HIS A 328 -19.93 -1.40 -0.77
N ASN A 329 -20.60 -1.59 -1.90
CA ASN A 329 -21.96 -1.08 -2.10
C ASN A 329 -22.95 -1.68 -1.09
N GLN A 330 -22.79 -2.95 -0.72
CA GLN A 330 -23.59 -3.55 0.36
C GLN A 330 -23.27 -2.92 1.72
N TRP A 331 -22.00 -2.62 1.98
CA TRP A 331 -21.56 -1.92 3.19
C TRP A 331 -22.16 -0.51 3.29
N ILE A 332 -22.07 0.28 2.22
CA ILE A 332 -22.63 1.64 2.15
C ILE A 332 -24.15 1.64 2.41
N ASN A 333 -24.85 0.61 1.92
CA ASN A 333 -26.31 0.51 2.02
C ASN A 333 -26.81 -0.21 3.29
N ARG A 334 -25.91 -0.70 4.17
CA ARG A 334 -26.31 -1.19 5.50
C ARG A 334 -26.70 0.01 6.35
N LYS A 335 -27.99 0.31 6.38
CA LYS A 335 -28.60 1.15 7.41
C LYS A 335 -28.91 0.33 8.65
#